data_AF-A0A1I0P7H8-F1
#
_entry.id   AF-A0A1I0P7H8-F1
#
_cell.length_a   1.000
_cell.length_b   1.000
_cell.length_c   1.000
_cell.angle_alpha   90.00
_cell.angle_beta   90.00
_cell.angle_gamma   90.00
#
_symmetry.space_group_name_H-M   'P 1'
#
loop_
_entity.id
_entity.type
_entity.pdbx_description
1 polymer ?
#
loop_
_entity_poly.entity_id
_entity_poly.type
_entity_poly.pdbx_seq_one_letter_code
_entity_poly.pdbx_strand_id
1 'polypeptide(L)'
;MSIWTDGSGEENSHAARVNEQPQMTEDADMTDDTVIKPGDVALDLAQGRPVHVLEDTGQTAFDWSNENGYDLLENYGNERCGTTADDRVFDVVYCSDASSEPSKSYAFPESRLLRIETEAADDGRQVYDRIVVDVLEQLFQRAGRDDEGAMNVLEQYATDVGIDADAVSEARELAEAAQFGGAE
;
A
#
# COMPACT_ATOMS: atom_id res chain seq x y z
N MET A 1 22.57 66.78 -5.33
CA MET A 1 21.15 66.41 -5.36
C MET A 1 20.87 65.90 -6.77
N SER A 2 20.38 64.65 -6.85
CA SER A 2 20.07 63.78 -8.01
C SER A 2 19.49 64.49 -9.25
N ILE A 3 19.84 64.21 -10.51
CA ILE A 3 19.92 62.96 -11.35
C ILE A 3 18.60 62.64 -12.11
N TRP A 4 18.65 62.76 -13.46
CA TRP A 4 18.10 61.93 -14.57
C TRP A 4 16.56 61.74 -14.75
N THR A 5 15.92 61.47 -15.91
CA THR A 5 16.03 61.62 -17.41
C THR A 5 14.77 60.91 -18.00
N ASP A 6 14.42 61.22 -19.27
CA ASP A 6 13.87 60.39 -20.39
C ASP A 6 13.04 59.11 -20.12
N GLY A 7 12.04 58.70 -20.92
CA GLY A 7 11.76 58.94 -22.34
C GLY A 7 11.53 57.58 -23.04
N SER A 8 10.39 57.46 -23.72
CA SER A 8 10.06 56.56 -24.86
C SER A 8 10.15 55.02 -24.75
N GLY A 9 9.14 54.36 -25.36
CA GLY A 9 9.40 53.30 -26.34
C GLY A 9 9.05 51.87 -25.94
N GLU A 10 7.90 51.39 -26.39
CA GLU A 10 7.61 49.96 -26.56
C GLU A 10 8.50 49.38 -27.68
N GLU A 11 9.36 48.42 -27.37
CA GLU A 11 9.86 47.42 -28.32
C GLU A 11 10.04 46.05 -27.66
N ASN A 12 9.15 45.14 -28.04
CA ASN A 12 9.33 43.71 -28.32
C ASN A 12 10.61 43.02 -27.79
N SER A 13 10.48 42.22 -26.73
CA SER A 13 11.39 41.09 -26.47
C SER A 13 10.59 39.78 -26.39
N HIS A 14 10.51 39.08 -27.52
CA HIS A 14 10.20 37.66 -27.58
C HIS A 14 11.35 36.88 -26.93
N ALA A 15 11.30 36.74 -25.60
CA ALA A 15 12.06 35.73 -24.91
C ALA A 15 11.26 34.42 -25.00
N ALA A 16 11.68 33.54 -25.92
CA ALA A 16 11.25 32.15 -25.92
C ALA A 16 11.68 31.53 -24.57
N ARG A 17 10.73 31.45 -23.63
CA ARG A 17 10.90 30.62 -22.44
C ARG A 17 10.89 29.19 -22.94
N VAL A 18 12.05 28.54 -22.90
CA VAL A 18 12.15 27.10 -23.00
C VAL A 18 11.28 26.56 -21.87
N ASN A 19 10.14 25.99 -22.21
CA ASN A 19 9.30 25.26 -21.28
C ASN A 19 9.99 23.92 -21.05
N GLU A 20 11.04 23.92 -20.23
CA GLU A 20 11.63 22.71 -19.66
C GLU A 20 10.60 22.14 -18.67
N GLN A 21 9.56 21.51 -19.22
CA GLN A 21 8.84 20.51 -18.46
C GLN A 21 9.87 19.43 -18.12
N PRO A 22 10.05 19.07 -16.84
CA PRO A 22 10.87 17.93 -16.49
C PRO A 22 10.30 16.73 -17.26
N GLN A 23 11.10 16.17 -18.16
CA GLN A 23 10.79 14.91 -18.81
C GLN A 23 10.73 13.89 -17.68
N MET A 24 9.52 13.43 -17.37
CA MET A 24 9.37 12.22 -16.55
C MET A 24 10.06 11.12 -17.32
N THR A 25 11.21 10.68 -16.80
CA THR A 25 11.95 9.54 -17.29
C THR A 25 11.01 8.34 -17.22
N GLU A 26 10.67 7.77 -18.38
CA GLU A 26 9.89 6.53 -18.56
C GLU A 26 10.68 5.28 -18.12
N ASP A 27 11.41 5.37 -17.00
CA ASP A 27 12.20 4.29 -16.40
C ASP A 27 11.88 4.19 -14.89
N ALA A 28 10.64 4.51 -14.49
CA ALA A 28 10.12 3.92 -13.27
C ALA A 28 9.83 2.46 -13.61
N ASP A 29 10.73 1.59 -13.18
CA ASP A 29 10.56 0.14 -13.12
C ASP A 29 9.22 -0.12 -12.41
N MET A 30 8.14 -0.30 -13.18
CA MET A 30 6.79 -0.65 -12.69
C MET A 30 6.79 -2.12 -12.27
N THR A 31 7.80 -2.52 -11.51
CA THR A 31 8.07 -3.88 -11.05
C THR A 31 7.87 -3.92 -9.55
N ASP A 32 6.62 -3.78 -9.15
CA ASP A 32 6.05 -4.62 -8.11
C ASP A 32 4.53 -4.39 -8.16
N ASP A 33 3.80 -5.27 -8.84
CA ASP A 33 2.36 -5.43 -8.64
C ASP A 33 2.17 -5.95 -7.21
N THR A 34 2.38 -5.09 -6.22
CA THR A 34 2.21 -5.44 -4.82
C THR A 34 0.72 -5.57 -4.60
N VAL A 35 0.32 -6.82 -4.37
CA VAL A 35 -1.05 -7.25 -4.11
C VAL A 35 -1.67 -6.39 -2.99
N ILE A 36 -2.95 -6.01 -3.14
CA ILE A 36 -3.69 -5.31 -2.09
C ILE A 36 -3.73 -6.17 -0.81
N LYS A 37 -3.39 -5.56 0.33
CA LYS A 37 -3.38 -6.18 1.66
C LYS A 37 -4.25 -5.42 2.66
N PRO A 38 -4.70 -6.08 3.74
CA PRO A 38 -5.28 -5.40 4.89
C PRO A 38 -4.37 -4.28 5.42
N GLY A 39 -4.96 -3.13 5.73
CA GLY A 39 -4.24 -1.93 6.18
C GLY A 39 -3.88 -0.95 5.06
N ASP A 40 -3.96 -1.37 3.79
CA ASP A 40 -3.69 -0.47 2.66
C ASP A 40 -4.72 0.64 2.55
N VAL A 41 -4.27 1.77 2.01
CA VAL A 41 -5.16 2.80 1.50
C VAL A 41 -5.31 2.62 -0.01
N ALA A 42 -6.55 2.63 -0.49
CA ALA A 42 -6.86 2.53 -1.91
C ALA A 42 -7.79 3.67 -2.34
N LEU A 43 -7.84 3.94 -3.63
CA LEU A 43 -8.84 4.79 -4.25
C LEU A 43 -9.98 3.92 -4.79
N ASP A 44 -11.23 4.22 -4.42
CA ASP A 44 -12.39 3.69 -5.12
C ASP A 44 -12.44 4.34 -6.52
N LEU A 45 -12.13 3.57 -7.57
CA LEU A 45 -12.14 4.06 -8.95
C LEU A 45 -13.53 4.51 -9.43
N ALA A 46 -14.60 3.97 -8.87
CA ALA A 46 -15.95 4.32 -9.25
C ALA A 46 -16.39 5.69 -8.69
N GLN A 47 -15.80 6.14 -7.57
CA GLN A 47 -16.19 7.38 -6.87
C GLN A 47 -15.05 8.40 -6.73
N GLY A 48 -13.81 8.01 -6.99
CA GLY A 48 -12.62 8.84 -6.79
C GLY A 48 -12.37 9.21 -5.33
N ARG A 49 -12.70 8.32 -4.39
CA ARG A 49 -12.60 8.59 -2.94
C ARG A 49 -11.67 7.59 -2.25
N PRO A 50 -10.86 8.01 -1.26
CA PRO A 50 -10.00 7.10 -0.54
C PRO A 50 -10.81 6.17 0.36
N VAL A 51 -10.40 4.93 0.38
CA VAL A 51 -10.87 3.87 1.28
C VAL A 51 -9.68 3.24 2.00
N HIS A 52 -9.93 2.70 3.18
CA HIS A 52 -8.99 1.86 3.90
C HIS A 52 -9.45 0.40 3.78
N VAL A 53 -8.52 -0.49 3.47
CA VAL A 53 -8.77 -1.93 3.34
C VAL A 53 -8.74 -2.56 4.73
N LEU A 54 -9.85 -3.12 5.17
CA LEU A 54 -9.97 -3.76 6.48
C LEU A 54 -9.51 -5.21 6.43
N GLU A 55 -9.97 -5.96 5.42
CA GLU A 55 -9.67 -7.37 5.26
C GLU A 55 -9.79 -7.81 3.79
N ASP A 56 -9.09 -8.88 3.44
CA ASP A 56 -9.43 -9.73 2.31
C ASP A 56 -10.48 -10.74 2.79
N THR A 57 -11.63 -10.79 2.11
CA THR A 57 -12.70 -11.73 2.48
C THR A 57 -12.33 -13.19 2.18
N GLY A 58 -11.28 -13.41 1.38
CA GLY A 58 -10.89 -14.73 0.88
C GLY A 58 -11.85 -15.29 -0.18
N GLN A 59 -12.77 -14.46 -0.70
CA GLN A 59 -13.81 -14.84 -1.65
C GLN A 59 -13.60 -14.16 -2.99
N THR A 60 -14.07 -14.83 -4.05
CA THR A 60 -14.24 -14.21 -5.37
C THR A 60 -15.53 -13.37 -5.40
N ALA A 61 -15.64 -12.45 -6.35
CA ALA A 61 -16.85 -11.64 -6.54
C ALA A 61 -18.09 -12.51 -6.76
N PHE A 62 -17.94 -13.64 -7.46
CA PHE A 62 -19.01 -14.61 -7.64
C PHE A 62 -19.43 -15.28 -6.33
N ASP A 63 -18.48 -15.82 -5.57
CA ASP A 63 -18.77 -16.54 -4.32
C ASP A 63 -19.40 -15.60 -3.29
N TRP A 64 -18.83 -14.41 -3.14
CA TRP A 64 -19.35 -13.38 -2.24
C TRP A 64 -20.77 -12.97 -2.63
N SER A 65 -21.04 -12.77 -3.93
CA SER A 65 -22.37 -12.39 -4.41
C SER A 65 -23.42 -13.46 -4.10
N ASN A 66 -23.06 -14.73 -4.28
CA ASN A 66 -23.95 -15.86 -3.99
C ASN A 66 -24.25 -15.99 -2.49
N GLU A 67 -23.24 -15.84 -1.64
CA GLU A 67 -23.41 -15.96 -0.18
C GLU A 67 -24.22 -14.80 0.40
N ASN A 68 -24.01 -13.58 -0.10
CA ASN A 68 -24.61 -12.37 0.45
C ASN A 68 -25.92 -11.95 -0.24
N GLY A 69 -26.31 -12.62 -1.33
CA GLY A 69 -27.53 -12.31 -2.07
C GLY A 69 -27.51 -10.93 -2.73
N TYR A 70 -26.31 -10.46 -3.10
CA TYR A 70 -26.08 -9.16 -3.72
C TYR A 70 -25.12 -9.29 -4.89
N ASP A 71 -25.54 -8.87 -6.09
CA ASP A 71 -24.72 -9.02 -7.30
C ASP A 71 -23.65 -7.92 -7.38
N LEU A 72 -22.39 -8.30 -7.15
CA LEU A 72 -21.24 -7.41 -7.31
C LEU A 72 -20.88 -7.17 -8.78
N LEU A 73 -21.22 -8.06 -9.71
CA LEU A 73 -20.85 -7.95 -11.13
C LEU A 73 -21.74 -6.93 -11.84
N GLU A 74 -23.03 -6.95 -11.54
CA GLU A 74 -24.02 -6.03 -12.12
C GLU A 74 -24.12 -4.69 -11.35
N ASN A 75 -23.37 -4.53 -10.25
CA ASN A 75 -23.27 -3.24 -9.61
C ASN A 75 -22.62 -2.23 -10.57
N TYR A 76 -23.33 -1.15 -10.88
CA TYR A 76 -22.88 -0.12 -11.83
C TYR A 76 -21.46 0.43 -11.59
N GLY A 77 -21.04 0.56 -10.34
CA GLY A 77 -19.68 1.00 -10.01
C GLY A 77 -18.64 -0.05 -10.39
N ASN A 78 -18.93 -1.31 -10.10
CA ASN A 78 -18.04 -2.45 -10.33
C ASN A 78 -17.96 -2.82 -11.83
N GLU A 79 -19.11 -2.86 -12.53
CA GLU A 79 -19.16 -3.12 -13.99
C GLU A 79 -18.25 -2.15 -14.76
N ARG A 80 -18.27 -0.87 -14.39
CA ARG A 80 -17.44 0.17 -15.00
C ARG A 80 -15.95 0.03 -14.75
N CYS A 81 -15.58 -0.66 -13.68
CA CYS A 81 -14.20 -0.97 -13.34
C CYS A 81 -13.74 -2.29 -13.98
N GLY A 82 -14.60 -2.95 -14.78
CA GLY A 82 -14.27 -4.20 -15.44
C GLY A 82 -14.25 -5.40 -14.49
N THR A 83 -15.02 -5.35 -13.40
CA THR A 83 -15.10 -6.44 -12.44
C THR A 83 -15.46 -7.76 -13.09
N THR A 84 -14.68 -8.80 -12.78
CA THR A 84 -14.93 -10.17 -13.22
C THR A 84 -15.41 -11.06 -12.07
N ALA A 85 -15.93 -12.24 -12.40
CA ALA A 85 -16.37 -13.24 -11.43
C ALA A 85 -15.23 -13.71 -10.50
N ASP A 86 -13.99 -13.69 -11.00
CA ASP A 86 -12.80 -14.20 -10.33
C ASP A 86 -12.08 -13.15 -9.48
N ASP A 87 -12.52 -11.88 -9.55
CA ASP A 87 -11.91 -10.80 -8.76
C ASP A 87 -12.02 -11.11 -7.27
N ARG A 88 -10.91 -10.93 -6.55
CA ARG A 88 -10.94 -10.99 -5.08
C ARG A 88 -11.79 -9.88 -4.51
N VAL A 89 -12.45 -10.13 -3.39
CA VAL A 89 -13.30 -9.14 -2.71
C VAL A 89 -12.67 -8.70 -1.41
N PHE A 90 -12.55 -7.39 -1.25
CA PHE A 90 -12.02 -6.74 -0.06
C PHE A 90 -13.11 -6.01 0.70
N ASP A 91 -13.07 -6.10 2.02
CA ASP A 91 -13.92 -5.30 2.89
C ASP A 91 -13.21 -3.97 3.17
N VAL A 92 -13.86 -2.87 2.79
CA VAL A 92 -13.27 -1.54 2.83
C VAL A 92 -14.16 -0.53 3.55
N VAL A 93 -13.55 0.56 4.00
CA VAL A 93 -14.26 1.67 4.64
C VAL A 93 -13.81 3.00 4.06
N TYR A 94 -14.75 3.91 3.82
CA TYR A 94 -14.41 5.24 3.30
C TYR A 94 -13.73 6.11 4.36
N CYS A 95 -12.62 6.74 3.99
CA CYS A 95 -11.90 7.72 4.80
C CYS A 95 -12.33 9.14 4.45
N SER A 96 -13.58 9.48 4.76
CA SER A 96 -14.20 10.70 4.23
C SER A 96 -14.02 11.94 5.10
N ASP A 97 -14.03 11.76 6.41
CA ASP A 97 -13.98 12.86 7.37
C ASP A 97 -13.44 12.31 8.70
N ALA A 98 -12.29 12.83 9.14
CA ALA A 98 -11.65 12.44 10.39
C ALA A 98 -12.45 12.81 11.64
N SER A 99 -13.44 13.70 11.52
CA SER A 99 -14.33 14.10 12.61
C SER A 99 -15.53 13.15 12.82
N SER A 100 -15.72 12.18 11.92
CA SER A 100 -16.80 11.20 11.99
C SER A 100 -16.27 9.78 12.06
N GLU A 101 -16.85 8.96 12.94
CA GLU A 101 -16.57 7.53 12.99
C GLU A 101 -17.15 6.83 11.75
N PRO A 102 -16.38 5.97 11.07
CA PRO A 102 -16.92 5.17 9.99
C PRO A 102 -17.99 4.20 10.48
N SER A 103 -19.17 4.21 9.85
CA SER A 103 -20.34 3.47 10.33
C SER A 103 -20.71 2.25 9.49
N LYS A 104 -20.01 2.01 8.37
CA LYS A 104 -20.32 0.95 7.42
C LYS A 104 -19.08 0.51 6.64
N SER A 105 -18.89 -0.81 6.51
CA SER A 105 -17.98 -1.41 5.53
C SER A 105 -18.70 -1.71 4.21
N TYR A 106 -17.90 -1.85 3.16
CA TYR A 106 -18.36 -2.16 1.80
C TYR A 106 -17.45 -3.24 1.21
N ALA A 107 -18.05 -4.23 0.56
CA ALA A 107 -17.33 -5.26 -0.18
C ALA A 107 -17.05 -4.76 -1.60
N PHE A 108 -15.78 -4.51 -1.92
CA PHE A 108 -15.33 -4.05 -3.24
C PHE A 108 -14.46 -5.12 -3.92
N PRO A 109 -14.77 -5.46 -5.19
CA PRO A 109 -13.87 -6.26 -6.02
C PRO A 109 -12.53 -5.55 -6.24
N GLU A 110 -11.46 -6.33 -6.38
CA GLU A 110 -10.09 -5.85 -6.60
C GLU A 110 -9.99 -4.85 -7.74
N SER A 111 -10.65 -5.11 -8.88
CA SER A 111 -10.65 -4.23 -10.06
C SER A 111 -11.19 -2.83 -9.82
N ARG A 112 -11.99 -2.62 -8.76
CA ARG A 112 -12.52 -1.31 -8.39
C ARG A 112 -11.54 -0.50 -7.52
N LEU A 113 -10.52 -1.15 -6.98
CA LEU A 113 -9.56 -0.54 -6.07
C LEU A 113 -8.27 -0.21 -6.82
N LEU A 114 -7.77 1.01 -6.60
CA LEU A 114 -6.40 1.37 -6.97
C LEU A 114 -5.60 1.58 -5.70
N ARG A 115 -4.66 0.68 -5.40
CA ARG A 115 -3.78 0.79 -4.22
C ARG A 115 -2.96 2.07 -4.29
N ILE A 116 -2.87 2.77 -3.18
CA ILE A 116 -1.96 3.91 -3.02
C ILE A 116 -0.67 3.38 -2.40
N GLU A 117 0.42 3.46 -3.15
CA GLU A 117 1.76 2.97 -2.80
C GLU A 117 2.42 3.86 -1.74
N THR A 118 1.85 3.91 -0.54
CA THR A 118 2.34 4.76 0.55
C THR A 118 3.77 4.44 0.96
N GLU A 119 4.23 3.21 0.72
CA GLU A 119 5.59 2.76 0.93
C GLU A 119 6.64 3.49 0.10
N ALA A 120 6.27 4.11 -1.03
CA ALA A 120 7.20 4.95 -1.78
C ALA A 120 7.72 6.13 -0.93
N ALA A 121 7.01 6.52 0.13
CA ALA A 121 7.45 7.51 1.11
C ALA A 121 8.11 6.90 2.37
N ASP A 122 8.22 5.58 2.44
CA ASP A 122 8.61 4.80 3.61
C ASP A 122 9.60 3.68 3.21
N ASP A 123 10.69 4.07 2.54
CA ASP A 123 11.79 3.22 2.09
C ASP A 123 11.40 2.08 1.12
N GLY A 124 10.21 2.15 0.51
CA GLY A 124 9.76 1.26 -0.57
C GLY A 124 9.14 -0.07 -0.12
N ARG A 125 9.11 -0.35 1.19
CA ARG A 125 8.49 -1.58 1.74
C ARG A 125 7.06 -1.31 2.18
N GLN A 126 6.11 -2.13 1.73
CA GLN A 126 4.72 -2.03 2.17
C GLN A 126 4.63 -2.02 3.70
N VAL A 127 3.85 -1.08 4.25
CA VAL A 127 3.80 -0.81 5.69
C VAL A 127 3.46 -2.07 6.50
N TYR A 128 2.54 -2.89 5.98
CA TYR A 128 2.18 -4.18 6.58
C TYR A 128 3.39 -5.10 6.71
N ASP A 129 4.14 -5.29 5.62
CA ASP A 129 5.29 -6.20 5.58
C ASP A 129 6.40 -5.73 6.53
N ARG A 130 6.66 -4.41 6.59
CA ARG A 130 7.58 -3.84 7.57
C ARG A 130 7.15 -4.19 9.00
N ILE A 131 5.89 -3.94 9.35
CA ILE A 131 5.39 -4.19 10.71
C ILE A 131 5.49 -5.69 11.07
N VAL A 132 5.16 -6.58 10.13
CA VAL A 132 5.25 -8.03 10.36
C VAL A 132 6.70 -8.44 10.62
N VAL A 133 7.65 -8.00 9.79
CA VAL A 133 9.09 -8.29 9.96
C VAL A 133 9.58 -7.73 11.30
N ASP A 134 9.28 -6.47 11.63
CA ASP A 134 9.72 -5.82 12.87
C ASP A 134 9.22 -6.55 14.13
N VAL A 135 7.97 -7.03 14.11
CA VAL A 135 7.38 -7.78 15.23
C VAL A 135 8.02 -9.16 15.33
N LEU A 136 8.16 -9.88 14.22
CA LEU A 136 8.77 -11.20 14.21
C LEU A 136 10.24 -11.14 14.64
N GLU A 137 10.99 -10.14 14.19
CA GLU A 137 12.39 -9.95 14.57
C GLU A 137 12.51 -9.84 16.10
N GLN A 138 11.69 -8.99 16.73
CA GLN A 138 11.69 -8.84 18.19
C GLN A 138 11.33 -10.14 18.92
N LEU A 139 10.39 -10.93 18.37
CA LEU A 139 10.03 -12.23 18.92
C LEU A 139 11.17 -13.24 18.77
N PHE A 140 11.83 -13.30 17.62
CA PHE A 140 13.01 -14.15 17.38
C PHE A 140 14.18 -13.75 18.27
N GLN A 141 14.45 -12.45 18.45
CA GLN A 141 15.47 -11.97 19.37
C GLN A 141 15.19 -12.41 20.82
N ARG A 142 13.92 -12.36 21.25
CA ARG A 142 13.52 -12.85 22.58
C ARG A 142 13.65 -14.37 22.69
N ALA A 143 13.23 -15.11 21.67
CA ALA A 143 13.29 -16.58 21.63
C ALA A 143 14.75 -17.08 21.61
N GLY A 144 15.62 -16.43 20.86
CA GLY A 144 17.05 -16.77 20.79
C GLY A 144 17.80 -16.55 22.11
N ARG A 145 17.30 -15.70 23.01
CA ARG A 145 17.81 -15.61 24.39
C ARG A 145 17.46 -16.82 25.26
N ASP A 146 16.40 -17.55 24.91
CA ASP A 146 16.02 -18.78 25.58
C ASP A 146 16.86 -19.94 25.00
N ASP A 147 16.59 -20.33 23.74
CA ASP A 147 17.39 -21.29 22.97
C ASP A 147 16.95 -21.37 21.48
N GLU A 148 17.75 -22.12 20.69
CA GLU A 148 17.49 -22.41 19.28
C GLU A 148 16.17 -23.17 19.04
N GLY A 149 15.76 -24.02 19.98
CA GLY A 149 14.48 -24.74 19.90
C GLY A 149 13.29 -23.79 19.94
N ALA A 150 13.34 -22.75 20.77
CA ALA A 150 12.31 -21.73 20.84
C ALA A 150 12.19 -20.93 19.53
N MET A 151 13.31 -20.63 18.86
CA MET A 151 13.30 -19.98 17.55
C MET A 151 12.64 -20.86 16.49
N ASN A 152 13.00 -22.15 16.42
CA ASN A 152 12.40 -23.07 15.44
C ASN A 152 10.88 -23.26 15.66
N VAL A 153 10.41 -23.25 16.91
CA VAL A 153 8.97 -23.29 17.21
C VAL A 153 8.27 -22.01 16.74
N LEU A 154 8.89 -20.85 16.94
CA LEU A 154 8.32 -19.57 16.48
C LEU A 154 8.22 -19.51 14.95
N GLU A 155 9.26 -19.92 14.23
CA GLU A 155 9.26 -20.01 12.76
C GLU A 155 8.14 -20.94 12.26
N GLN A 156 8.00 -22.10 12.88
CA GLN A 156 6.92 -23.03 12.56
C GLN A 156 5.55 -22.39 12.80
N TYR A 157 5.33 -21.74 13.95
CA TYR A 157 4.05 -21.10 14.24
C TYR A 157 3.73 -19.95 13.29
N ALA A 158 4.71 -19.14 12.92
CA ALA A 158 4.52 -18.05 11.95
C ALA A 158 4.09 -18.60 10.57
N THR A 159 4.74 -19.68 10.12
CA THR A 159 4.40 -20.36 8.87
C THR A 159 3.02 -21.02 8.94
N ASP A 160 2.69 -21.69 10.04
CA ASP A 160 1.42 -22.40 10.23
C ASP A 160 0.21 -21.45 10.22
N VAL A 161 0.37 -20.19 10.62
CA VAL A 161 -0.68 -19.17 10.55
C VAL A 161 -0.68 -18.38 9.24
N GLY A 162 0.17 -18.77 8.28
CA GLY A 162 0.18 -18.22 6.93
C GLY A 162 0.94 -16.92 6.76
N ILE A 163 1.87 -16.58 7.66
CA ILE A 163 2.79 -15.47 7.40
C ILE A 163 3.73 -15.87 6.25
N ASP A 164 4.01 -14.93 5.36
CA ASP A 164 4.93 -15.10 4.25
C ASP A 164 6.29 -15.63 4.71
N ALA A 165 6.78 -16.69 4.05
CA ALA A 165 7.98 -17.40 4.46
C ALA A 165 9.24 -16.53 4.31
N ASP A 166 9.28 -15.62 3.33
CA ASP A 166 10.42 -14.72 3.14
C ASP A 166 10.45 -13.69 4.27
N ALA A 167 9.29 -13.16 4.69
CA ALA A 167 9.20 -12.28 5.86
C ALA A 167 9.62 -12.98 7.16
N VAL A 168 9.25 -14.26 7.36
CA VAL A 168 9.69 -15.06 8.51
C VAL A 168 11.20 -15.29 8.50
N SER A 169 11.75 -15.66 7.34
CA SER A 169 13.19 -15.89 7.16
C SER A 169 14.00 -14.63 7.42
N GLU A 170 13.59 -13.50 6.82
CA GLU A 170 14.24 -12.20 7.01
C GLU A 170 14.28 -11.80 8.49
N ALA A 171 13.14 -11.87 9.17
CA ALA A 171 13.03 -11.52 10.59
C ALA A 171 13.95 -12.38 11.48
N ARG A 172 14.07 -13.67 11.16
CA ARG A 172 14.98 -14.59 11.85
C ARG A 172 16.44 -14.18 11.63
N GLU A 173 16.83 -13.92 10.38
CA GLU A 173 18.20 -13.51 10.02
C GLU A 173 18.60 -12.20 10.71
N LEU A 174 17.70 -11.21 10.75
CA LEU A 174 17.90 -9.94 11.45
C LEU A 174 18.12 -10.16 12.96
N ALA A 175 17.30 -11.02 13.57
CA ALA A 175 17.43 -11.36 14.98
C ALA A 175 18.74 -12.07 15.31
N GLU A 176 19.22 -12.98 14.45
CA GLU A 176 20.51 -13.64 14.59
C GLU A 176 21.65 -12.62 14.46
N ALA A 177 21.60 -11.73 13.46
CA ALA A 177 22.59 -10.67 13.27
C ALA A 177 22.71 -9.74 14.49
N ALA A 178 21.58 -9.38 15.11
CA ALA A 178 21.55 -8.54 16.30
C ALA A 178 22.26 -9.18 17.51
N GLN A 179 22.25 -10.51 17.64
CA GLN A 179 22.96 -11.21 18.71
C GLN A 179 24.49 -11.12 18.56
N PHE A 180 24.99 -11.11 17.32
CA PHE A 180 26.43 -10.96 17.04
C PHE A 180 26.89 -9.50 17.08
N GLY A 181 26.03 -8.55 16.77
CA GLY A 181 26.34 -7.10 16.73
C GLY A 181 26.31 -6.39 18.09
N GLY A 182 25.73 -6.99 19.13
CA GLY A 182 25.58 -6.37 20.46
C GLY A 182 26.79 -6.47 21.40
N ALA A 183 27.95 -6.93 20.91
CA ALA A 183 29.18 -7.08 21.67
C ALA A 183 30.20 -5.96 21.35
N GLU A 184 29.87 -4.71 21.69
CA GLU A 184 30.84 -3.60 21.78
C GLU A 184 30.71 -2.85 23.11
#